data_AF-A0A2U1LFI0-F1
#
_entry.id   AF-A0A2U1LFI0-F1
#
_cell.length_a   1.000
_cell.length_b   1.000
_cell.length_c   1.000
_cell.angle_alpha   90.00
_cell.angle_beta   90.00
_cell.angle_gamma   90.00
#
_symmetry.space_group_name_H-M   'P 1'
#
loop_
_entity.id
_entity.type
_entity.pdbx_description
1 polymer ?
#
loop_
_entity_poly.entity_id
_entity_poly.type
_entity_poly.pdbx_seq_one_letter_code
_entity_poly.pdbx_strand_id
1 'polypeptide(L)'
;MARFPALNGQSAVLNFPPGSVNPTHTHPKASKLLLLVGGSLQVGFIDTTNKLFNQTLQTGDMFVFPKGLVHFQYNCDPKDNALAMSAFGSANEGTESFPNSVFNTIIDDEMLAKSFKTDFLTIQKIKTGLSGKI
;
A
#
# COMPACT_ATOMS: atom_id res chain seq x y z
N MET A 1 18.50 -6.28 -8.00
CA MET A 1 19.16 -5.01 -7.59
C MET A 1 20.63 -5.30 -7.30
N ALA A 2 21.57 -4.86 -8.14
CA ALA A 2 23.01 -5.00 -7.89
C ALA A 2 23.86 -3.92 -8.61
N ARG A 3 23.41 -2.66 -8.59
CA ARG A 3 24.18 -1.53 -9.17
C ARG A 3 24.52 -0.43 -8.15
N PHE A 4 23.74 -0.31 -7.06
CA PHE A 4 23.92 0.72 -6.03
C PHE A 4 23.64 0.15 -4.62
N PRO A 5 24.62 -0.52 -3.98
CA PRO A 5 24.42 -1.14 -2.66
C PRO A 5 23.97 -0.16 -1.57
N ALA A 6 24.39 1.10 -1.66
CA ALA A 6 24.02 2.16 -0.70
C ALA A 6 22.52 2.49 -0.68
N LEU A 7 21.78 2.15 -1.74
CA LEU A 7 20.33 2.38 -1.84
C LEU A 7 19.49 1.18 -1.40
N ASN A 8 20.13 0.07 -1.02
CA ASN A 8 19.41 -1.15 -0.67
C ASN A 8 18.45 -0.91 0.50
N GLY A 9 17.17 -1.20 0.29
CA GLY A 9 16.10 -1.00 1.28
C GLY A 9 15.74 0.47 1.57
N GLN A 10 16.38 1.46 0.93
CA GLN A 10 16.07 2.89 1.16
C GLN A 10 15.27 3.54 0.04
N SER A 11 15.11 2.87 -1.11
CA SER A 11 14.35 3.41 -2.22
C SER A 11 13.67 2.31 -3.04
N ALA A 12 12.60 2.70 -3.73
CA ALA A 12 11.88 1.82 -4.65
C ALA A 12 11.42 2.61 -5.88
N VAL A 13 11.44 1.95 -7.04
CA VAL A 13 10.74 2.42 -8.24
C VAL A 13 9.47 1.60 -8.38
N LEU A 14 8.34 2.28 -8.50
CA LEU A 14 7.01 1.68 -8.53
C LEU A 14 6.36 2.01 -9.87
N ASN A 15 6.04 0.99 -10.65
CA ASN A 15 5.24 1.13 -11.86
C ASN A 15 3.82 0.63 -11.58
N PHE A 16 2.84 1.48 -11.82
CA PHE A 16 1.43 1.22 -11.62
C PHE A 16 0.74 1.12 -12.99
N PRO A 17 0.46 -0.11 -13.49
CA PRO A 17 -0.36 -0.30 -14.68
C PRO A 17 -1.75 0.36 -14.56
N PRO A 18 -2.49 0.51 -15.67
CA PRO A 18 -3.81 1.11 -15.65
C PRO A 18 -4.76 0.33 -14.73
N GLY A 19 -5.51 1.03 -13.90
CA GLY A 19 -6.43 0.44 -12.92
C GLY A 19 -5.77 -0.34 -11.78
N SER A 20 -4.44 -0.30 -11.63
CA SER A 20 -3.74 -1.06 -10.59
C SER A 20 -3.78 -0.36 -9.22
N VAL A 21 -3.76 -1.17 -8.17
CA VAL A 21 -3.71 -0.71 -6.78
C VAL A 21 -2.45 -1.25 -6.12
N ASN A 22 -1.75 -0.40 -5.36
CA ASN A 22 -0.94 -0.89 -4.25
C ASN A 22 -1.85 -0.90 -3.02
N PRO A 23 -2.27 -2.10 -2.54
CA PRO A 23 -3.30 -2.24 -1.51
C PRO A 23 -2.96 -1.47 -0.24
N THR A 24 -3.93 -1.34 0.66
CA THR A 24 -3.67 -0.72 1.96
C THR A 24 -2.53 -1.42 2.69
N HIS A 25 -1.52 -0.65 3.08
CA HIS A 25 -0.31 -1.13 3.74
C HIS A 25 0.25 -0.09 4.71
N THR A 26 1.22 -0.51 5.52
CA THR A 26 1.98 0.37 6.40
C THR A 26 3.47 0.03 6.39
N HIS A 27 4.28 1.02 6.77
CA HIS A 27 5.71 0.87 7.03
C HIS A 27 5.98 1.13 8.52
N PRO A 28 6.09 0.08 9.36
CA PRO A 28 6.18 0.25 10.81
C PRO A 28 7.50 0.89 11.25
N LYS A 29 8.54 0.87 10.40
CA LYS A 29 9.89 1.34 10.77
C LYS A 29 10.30 2.63 10.06
N ALA A 30 9.56 3.13 9.07
CA ALA A 30 9.91 4.35 8.34
C ALA A 30 8.71 5.16 7.83
N SER A 31 8.89 6.48 7.72
CA SER A 31 8.07 7.31 6.82
C SER A 31 8.52 7.08 5.38
N LYS A 32 7.60 7.27 4.43
CA LYS A 32 7.86 7.16 2.97
C LYS A 32 7.63 8.51 2.31
N LEU A 33 8.61 9.00 1.55
CA LEU A 33 8.43 10.06 0.57
C LEU A 33 8.19 9.40 -0.80
N LEU A 34 7.19 9.86 -1.54
CA LEU A 34 6.92 9.44 -2.91
C LEU A 34 6.93 10.66 -3.83
N LEU A 35 7.66 10.56 -4.93
CA LEU A 35 7.65 11.49 -6.05
C LEU A 35 7.03 10.80 -7.26
N LEU A 36 6.00 11.41 -7.84
CA LEU A 36 5.43 10.92 -9.09
C LEU A 36 6.26 11.46 -10.26
N VAL A 37 6.82 10.56 -11.08
CA VAL A 37 7.71 10.92 -12.20
C VAL A 37 7.06 10.72 -13.57
N GLY A 38 5.88 10.10 -13.64
CA GLY A 38 5.09 9.98 -14.86
C GLY A 38 3.64 9.58 -14.57
N GLY A 39 2.71 10.10 -15.37
CA GLY A 39 1.27 9.80 -15.28
C GLY A 39 0.57 10.57 -14.16
N SER A 40 -0.50 9.95 -13.64
CA SER A 40 -1.37 10.46 -12.56
C SER A 40 -1.59 9.34 -11.54
N LEU A 41 -1.57 9.65 -10.25
CA LEU A 41 -1.70 8.64 -9.20
C LEU A 41 -2.52 9.15 -8.01
N GLN A 42 -3.57 8.44 -7.63
CA GLN A 42 -4.28 8.71 -6.39
C GLN A 42 -3.52 8.10 -5.22
N VAL A 43 -3.28 8.90 -4.18
CA VAL A 43 -2.59 8.47 -2.97
C VAL A 43 -3.37 8.92 -1.74
N GLY A 44 -3.22 8.21 -0.64
CA GLY A 44 -3.73 8.70 0.64
C GLY A 44 -3.28 7.88 1.83
N PHE A 45 -3.40 8.48 3.01
CA PHE A 45 -3.21 7.81 4.30
C PHE A 45 -4.36 8.13 5.25
N ILE A 46 -4.50 7.29 6.27
CA ILE A 46 -5.50 7.42 7.33
C ILE A 46 -4.77 7.67 8.64
N ASP A 47 -5.16 8.72 9.36
CA ASP A 47 -4.61 9.01 10.69
C ASP A 47 -5.29 8.19 11.80
N THR A 48 -4.80 8.32 13.02
CA THR A 48 -5.31 7.58 14.19
C THR A 48 -6.70 8.04 14.64
N THR A 49 -7.26 9.10 14.05
CA THR A 49 -8.64 9.56 14.25
C THR A 49 -9.58 9.06 13.16
N ASN A 50 -9.10 8.19 12.27
CA ASN A 50 -9.78 7.69 11.07
C ASN A 50 -10.05 8.77 10.01
N LYS A 51 -9.30 9.88 10.04
CA LYS A 51 -9.39 10.91 9.01
C LYS A 51 -8.55 10.53 7.80
N LEU A 52 -9.16 10.59 6.62
CA LEU A 52 -8.51 10.40 5.34
C LEU A 52 -7.81 11.70 4.89
N PHE A 53 -6.55 11.58 4.51
CA PHE A 53 -5.79 12.59 3.77
C PHE A 53 -5.40 12.01 2.42
N ASN A 54 -5.94 12.54 1.33
CA ASN A 54 -5.70 12.03 -0.01
C ASN A 54 -5.49 13.15 -1.03
N GLN A 55 -4.84 12.80 -2.13
CA GLN A 55 -4.58 13.70 -3.26
C GLN A 55 -4.45 12.87 -4.55
N THR A 56 -4.87 13.46 -5.67
CA THR A 56 -4.46 12.97 -7.00
C THR A 56 -3.19 13.70 -7.40
N LEU A 57 -2.07 12.99 -7.44
CA LEU A 57 -0.76 13.51 -7.82
C LEU A 57 -0.67 13.59 -9.35
N GLN A 58 -0.07 14.67 -9.84
CA GLN A 58 0.43 14.82 -11.20
C GLN A 58 1.95 14.64 -11.24
N THR A 59 2.50 14.47 -12.43
CA THR A 59 3.95 14.34 -12.61
C THR A 59 4.68 15.55 -12.01
N GLY A 60 5.65 15.29 -11.13
CA GLY A 60 6.38 16.31 -10.37
C GLY A 60 5.87 16.50 -8.93
N ASP A 61 4.66 16.05 -8.62
CA ASP A 61 4.12 16.15 -7.26
C ASP A 61 4.77 15.15 -6.30
N MET A 62 4.84 15.56 -5.04
CA MET A 62 5.37 14.76 -3.93
C MET A 62 4.31 14.52 -2.86
N PHE A 63 4.42 13.40 -2.18
CA PHE A 63 3.55 13.06 -1.05
C PHE A 63 4.31 12.28 0.02
N VAL A 64 4.07 12.61 1.29
CA VAL A 64 4.69 11.95 2.44
C VAL A 64 3.66 11.09 3.15
N PHE A 65 4.00 9.83 3.38
CA PHE A 65 3.27 8.91 4.23
C PHE A 65 3.97 8.83 5.60
N PRO A 66 3.32 9.29 6.68
CA PRO A 66 3.90 9.21 8.01
C PRO A 66 4.14 7.76 8.45
N LYS A 67 5.24 7.54 9.18
CA LYS A 67 5.63 6.24 9.73
C LYS A 67 4.46 5.55 10.44
N GLY A 68 4.23 4.29 10.12
CA GLY A 68 3.24 3.44 10.78
C GLY A 68 1.78 3.68 10.38
N LEU A 69 1.46 4.72 9.62
CA LEU A 69 0.08 4.96 9.17
C LEU A 69 -0.29 4.11 7.95
N VAL A 70 -1.54 3.64 7.95
CA VAL A 70 -2.12 2.91 6.82
C VAL A 70 -2.27 3.85 5.63
N HIS A 71 -1.79 3.42 4.47
CA HIS A 71 -1.85 4.21 3.26
C HIS A 71 -2.00 3.32 2.01
N PHE A 72 -2.32 3.94 0.88
CA PHE A 72 -2.59 3.26 -0.38
C PHE A 72 -2.13 4.10 -1.57
N GLN A 73 -2.01 3.45 -2.72
CA GLN A 73 -1.91 4.13 -4.02
C GLN A 73 -2.81 3.43 -5.04
N TYR A 74 -3.43 4.20 -5.91
CA TYR A 74 -4.32 3.71 -6.96
C TYR A 74 -4.09 4.48 -8.26
N ASN A 75 -3.72 3.76 -9.32
CA ASN A 75 -3.74 4.33 -10.66
C ASN A 75 -5.15 4.18 -11.23
N CYS A 76 -5.91 5.27 -11.20
CA CYS A 76 -7.27 5.31 -11.74
C CYS A 76 -7.31 5.54 -13.26
N ASP A 77 -6.16 5.78 -13.91
CA ASP A 77 -6.10 5.94 -15.34
C ASP A 77 -6.40 4.59 -16.03
N PRO A 78 -7.31 4.55 -17.02
CA PRO A 78 -7.68 3.31 -17.70
C PRO A 78 -6.70 2.91 -18.82
N LYS A 79 -5.76 3.77 -19.20
CA LYS A 79 -4.87 3.56 -20.35
C LYS A 79 -3.39 3.71 -20.02
N ASP A 80 -3.05 4.68 -19.20
CA ASP A 80 -1.66 5.06 -18.97
C ASP A 80 -1.11 4.53 -17.64
N ASN A 81 0.18 4.21 -17.63
CA ASN A 81 0.89 3.82 -16.41
C ASN A 81 1.22 5.05 -15.57
N ALA A 82 1.22 4.88 -14.25
CA ALA A 82 1.84 5.84 -13.33
C ALA A 82 3.21 5.31 -12.88
N LEU A 83 4.26 6.14 -12.97
CA LEU A 83 5.60 5.78 -12.51
C LEU A 83 5.97 6.67 -11.33
N ALA A 84 6.35 6.05 -10.22
CA ALA A 84 6.76 6.75 -9.01
C ALA A 84 8.12 6.28 -8.51
N MET A 85 8.83 7.18 -7.85
CA MET A 85 10.02 6.86 -7.05
C MET A 85 9.69 7.10 -5.59
N SER A 86 10.15 6.22 -4.71
CA SER A 86 9.98 6.36 -3.27
C SER A 86 11.31 6.29 -2.55
N ALA A 87 11.40 7.03 -1.45
CA ALA A 87 12.50 6.98 -0.49
C ALA A 87 11.95 6.77 0.91
N PHE A 88 12.68 6.01 1.73
CA PHE A 88 12.28 5.65 3.09
C PHE A 88 13.24 6.26 4.10
N GLY A 89 12.72 6.65 5.27
CA GLY A 89 13.56 7.13 6.38
C GLY A 89 14.44 6.05 7.05
N SER A 90 14.43 4.81 6.56
CA SER A 90 15.22 3.67 7.05
C SER A 90 15.47 2.69 5.90
N ALA A 91 16.63 2.03 5.90
CA ALA A 91 16.95 0.92 4.99
C ALA A 91 16.21 -0.40 5.32
N ASN A 92 15.49 -0.40 6.43
CA ASN A 92 14.64 -1.48 6.89
C ASN A 92 13.30 -0.84 7.29
N GLU A 93 12.54 -0.41 6.29
CA GLU A 93 11.24 0.22 6.40
C GLU A 93 10.17 -0.74 6.93
N GLY A 94 10.28 -2.02 6.54
CA GLY A 94 9.25 -3.04 6.72
C GLY A 94 8.00 -2.70 5.90
N THR A 95 7.36 -3.69 5.30
CA THR A 95 6.09 -3.49 4.61
C THR A 95 5.09 -4.50 5.10
N GLU A 96 3.96 -4.02 5.60
CA GLU A 96 2.85 -4.85 6.05
C GLU A 96 1.61 -4.54 5.21
N SER A 97 1.20 -5.50 4.38
CA SER A 97 -0.04 -5.41 3.61
C SER A 97 -1.20 -5.79 4.51
N PHE A 98 -2.16 -4.88 4.71
CA PHE A 98 -3.31 -5.14 5.58
C PHE A 98 -4.20 -6.29 5.09
N PRO A 99 -4.60 -6.35 3.80
CA PRO A 99 -5.39 -7.47 3.30
C PRO A 99 -4.72 -8.82 3.57
N ASN A 100 -3.41 -8.94 3.31
CA ASN A 100 -2.69 -10.19 3.55
C ASN A 100 -2.50 -10.48 5.04
N SER A 101 -2.09 -9.49 5.84
CA SER A 101 -1.79 -9.70 7.27
C SER A 101 -3.04 -10.02 8.09
N VAL A 102 -4.22 -9.61 7.63
CA VAL A 102 -5.49 -9.95 8.29
C VAL A 102 -6.09 -11.24 7.73
N PHE A 103 -6.16 -11.40 6.41
CA PHE A 103 -6.96 -12.46 5.79
C PHE A 103 -6.14 -13.60 5.18
N ASN A 104 -4.87 -13.40 4.84
CA ASN A 104 -3.98 -14.47 4.35
C ASN A 104 -3.14 -15.05 5.50
N THR A 105 -3.81 -15.40 6.60
CA THR A 105 -3.19 -15.89 7.83
C THR A 105 -4.03 -16.99 8.47
N ILE A 106 -3.51 -17.55 9.56
CA ILE A 106 -4.18 -18.56 10.40
C ILE A 106 -5.14 -17.97 11.44
N ILE A 107 -5.47 -16.67 11.36
CA ILE A 107 -6.47 -16.07 12.25
C ILE A 107 -7.82 -16.77 12.02
N ASP A 108 -8.46 -17.16 13.12
CA ASP A 108 -9.76 -17.84 13.12
C ASP A 108 -10.85 -17.02 12.42
N ASP A 109 -11.67 -17.68 11.61
CA ASP A 109 -12.68 -17.02 10.79
C ASP A 109 -13.83 -16.45 11.62
N GLU A 110 -14.20 -17.09 12.74
CA GLU A 110 -15.24 -16.55 13.62
C GLU A 110 -14.75 -15.29 14.33
N MET A 111 -13.46 -15.26 14.72
CA MET A 111 -12.84 -14.07 15.28
C MET A 111 -12.88 -12.90 14.29
N LEU A 112 -12.51 -13.15 13.02
CA LEU A 112 -12.59 -12.15 11.96
C LEU A 112 -14.04 -11.73 11.69
N ALA A 113 -14.99 -12.66 11.63
CA ALA A 113 -16.41 -12.35 11.41
C ALA A 113 -16.95 -11.41 12.50
N LYS A 114 -16.64 -11.70 13.77
CA LYS A 114 -16.99 -10.82 14.91
C LYS A 114 -16.31 -9.45 14.81
N SER A 115 -15.01 -9.43 14.48
CA SER A 115 -14.22 -8.18 14.39
C SER A 115 -14.70 -7.26 13.26
N PHE A 116 -15.04 -7.83 12.12
CA PHE A 116 -15.53 -7.11 10.94
C PHE A 116 -17.06 -6.94 10.91
N LYS A 117 -17.78 -7.40 11.96
CA LYS A 117 -19.24 -7.35 12.07
C LYS A 117 -19.95 -7.93 10.85
N THR A 118 -19.50 -9.11 10.43
CA THR A 118 -20.00 -9.86 9.28
C THR A 118 -20.18 -11.35 9.65
N ASP A 119 -20.25 -12.24 8.67
CA ASP A 119 -20.44 -13.67 8.83
C ASP A 119 -19.26 -14.50 8.30
N PHE A 120 -19.23 -15.78 8.69
CA PHE A 120 -18.19 -16.74 8.31
C PHE A 120 -18.01 -16.87 6.79
N LEU A 121 -19.11 -16.92 6.02
CA LEU A 121 -19.04 -17.10 4.56
C LEU A 121 -18.42 -15.87 3.88
N THR A 122 -18.71 -14.69 4.39
CA THR A 122 -18.08 -13.44 3.93
C THR A 122 -16.57 -13.46 4.17
N ILE A 123 -16.11 -13.87 5.36
CA ILE A 123 -14.67 -13.98 5.66
C ILE A 123 -13.99 -15.01 4.74
N GLN A 124 -14.58 -16.20 4.60
CA GLN A 124 -14.08 -17.25 3.71
C GLN A 124 -13.97 -16.77 2.26
N LYS A 125 -14.94 -15.98 1.78
CA LYS A 125 -14.91 -15.38 0.45
C LYS A 125 -13.75 -14.41 0.28
N ILE A 126 -13.47 -13.57 1.28
CA ILE A 126 -12.32 -12.65 1.26
C ILE A 126 -11.01 -13.44 1.23
N LYS A 127 -10.84 -14.43 2.12
CA LYS A 127 -9.64 -15.28 2.17
C LYS A 127 -9.39 -15.98 0.83
N THR A 128 -10.41 -16.63 0.28
CA THR A 128 -10.33 -17.31 -1.02
C THR A 128 -9.91 -16.36 -2.14
N GLY A 129 -10.40 -15.12 -2.14
CA GLY A 129 -10.03 -14.11 -3.13
C GLY A 129 -8.55 -13.68 -3.09
N LEU A 130 -7.88 -13.88 -1.95
CA LEU A 130 -6.47 -13.56 -1.76
C LEU A 130 -5.52 -14.75 -2.01
N SER A 131 -6.00 -15.98 -1.80
CA SER A 131 -5.19 -17.22 -1.88
C SER A 131 -4.57 -17.55 -3.26
N GLY A 132 -4.75 -16.72 -4.29
CA GLY A 132 -4.22 -16.92 -5.65
C GLY A 132 -3.31 -15.82 -6.18
N LYS A 133 -2.94 -14.83 -5.37
CA LYS A 133 -2.12 -13.68 -5.78
C LYS A 133 -0.97 -13.46 -4.79
N ILE A 134 0.08 -14.28 -4.92
CA ILE A 134 1.41 -14.01 -4.34
C ILE A 134 2.30 -13.46 -5.44
#